data_AF-A0A7R9HTL3-F1
#
_entry.id   AF-A0A7R9HTL3-F1
#
_cell.length_a   1.000
_cell.length_b   1.000
_cell.length_c   1.000
_cell.angle_alpha   90.00
_cell.angle_beta   90.00
_cell.angle_gamma   90.00
#
_symmetry.space_group_name_H-M   'P 1'
#
loop_
_entity.id
_entity.type
_entity.pdbx_description
1 polymer ?
#
loop_
_entity_poly.entity_id
_entity_poly.type
_entity_poly.pdbx_seq_one_letter_code
_entity_poly.pdbx_strand_id
1 'polypeptide(L)'
;MGGMLSYLLGGTPVSTEREEVDPSTGLSPKERKLVEDAWKLVNQDAKGNGVALFMALFKAYPHYQKEFPSLAKIPLSELATSKKMIAHANTVMYSLTSVIDNLSDPECLQEMLHKIGENHGRRKTGQQPFLVQGTIQEKLLSEGTRNKTGETIARMYSTRNAQ
;
A
#
# COMPACT_ATOMS: atom_id res chain seq x y z
N MET A 1 -34.86 44.21 -28.29
CA MET A 1 -35.55 43.61 -29.45
C MET A 1 -34.53 42.78 -30.23
N GLY A 2 -34.72 41.45 -30.28
CA GLY A 2 -34.01 40.50 -31.15
C GLY A 2 -32.58 40.13 -30.71
N GLY A 3 -32.17 38.86 -30.62
CA GLY A 3 -32.85 37.61 -30.95
C GLY A 3 -32.00 36.43 -30.49
N MET A 4 -32.69 35.41 -29.99
CA MET A 4 -32.18 34.04 -29.86
C MET A 4 -31.90 33.47 -31.26
N LEU A 5 -31.01 32.47 -31.31
CA LEU A 5 -30.93 31.33 -32.26
C LEU A 5 -29.52 31.18 -32.85
N SER A 6 -28.76 30.22 -32.32
CA SER A 6 -28.57 28.92 -33.01
C SER A 6 -27.45 28.13 -32.32
N TYR A 7 -27.86 27.05 -31.66
CA TYR A 7 -27.03 25.87 -31.45
C TYR A 7 -26.95 25.12 -32.79
N LEU A 8 -25.77 24.62 -33.17
CA LEU A 8 -25.51 23.37 -33.95
C LEU A 8 -24.21 23.45 -34.77
N LEU A 9 -23.08 23.16 -34.12
CA LEU A 9 -21.96 22.43 -34.71
C LEU A 9 -21.31 21.66 -33.55
N GLY A 10 -21.59 20.36 -33.48
CA GLY A 10 -21.30 19.47 -32.36
C GLY A 10 -19.81 19.19 -32.17
N GLY A 11 -19.13 20.06 -31.42
CA GLY A 11 -18.05 19.62 -30.55
C GLY A 11 -18.66 19.33 -29.19
N THR A 12 -18.67 18.07 -28.76
CA THR A 12 -18.86 17.80 -27.34
C THR A 12 -17.84 18.66 -26.58
N PRO A 13 -18.23 19.44 -25.56
CA PRO A 13 -17.22 19.87 -24.63
C PRO A 13 -16.64 18.56 -24.08
N VAL A 14 -15.37 18.30 -24.37
CA VAL A 14 -14.61 17.35 -23.56
C VAL A 14 -14.66 17.97 -22.16
N SER A 15 -15.68 17.57 -21.40
CA SER A 15 -15.69 17.71 -19.97
C SER A 15 -14.42 16.99 -19.57
N THR A 16 -13.42 17.77 -19.18
CA THR A 16 -12.34 17.26 -18.35
C THR A 16 -13.03 16.95 -17.03
N GLU A 17 -13.77 15.84 -16.98
CA GLU A 17 -14.29 15.27 -15.76
C GLU A 17 -13.05 14.96 -14.96
N ARG A 18 -12.75 15.85 -14.01
CA ARG A 18 -11.84 15.52 -12.93
C ARG A 18 -12.50 14.32 -12.27
N GLU A 19 -11.97 13.13 -12.52
CA GLU A 19 -12.35 11.92 -11.81
C GLU A 19 -12.47 12.28 -10.32
N GLU A 20 -13.68 12.15 -9.78
CA GLU A 20 -13.92 12.50 -8.38
C GLU A 20 -13.07 11.57 -7.51
N VAL A 21 -12.21 12.18 -6.71
CA VAL A 21 -11.39 11.48 -5.73
C VAL A 21 -12.29 11.05 -4.59
N ASP A 22 -12.22 9.78 -4.21
CA ASP A 22 -12.95 9.27 -3.05
C ASP A 22 -12.41 9.98 -1.79
N PRO A 23 -13.26 10.70 -1.03
CA PRO A 23 -12.80 11.51 0.10
C PRO A 23 -12.32 10.67 1.30
N SER A 24 -12.72 9.40 1.38
CA SER A 24 -12.38 8.50 2.49
C SER A 24 -11.01 7.84 2.27
N THR A 25 -10.70 7.48 1.03
CA THR A 25 -9.44 6.83 0.66
C THR A 25 -8.41 7.80 0.08
N GLY A 26 -8.85 8.95 -0.43
CA GLY A 26 -8.02 9.92 -1.14
C GLY A 26 -7.58 9.47 -2.53
N LEU A 27 -8.18 8.41 -3.09
CA LEU A 27 -7.82 7.84 -4.39
C LEU A 27 -8.87 8.15 -5.47
N SER A 28 -8.41 8.51 -6.67
CA SER A 28 -9.27 8.45 -7.86
C SER A 28 -9.53 7.00 -8.28
N PRO A 29 -10.60 6.71 -9.04
CA PRO A 29 -10.85 5.38 -9.60
C PRO A 29 -9.65 4.82 -10.39
N LYS A 30 -8.96 5.68 -11.15
CA LYS A 30 -7.74 5.31 -11.89
C LYS A 30 -6.57 5.01 -10.96
N GLU A 31 -6.35 5.81 -9.91
CA GLU A 31 -5.30 5.57 -8.92
C GLU A 31 -5.53 4.25 -8.18
N ARG A 32 -6.76 3.98 -7.75
CA ARG A 32 -7.14 2.68 -7.15
C ARG A 32 -6.82 1.53 -8.10
N LYS A 33 -7.25 1.62 -9.35
CA LYS A 33 -6.98 0.58 -10.36
C LYS A 33 -5.49 0.34 -10.58
N LEU A 34 -4.66 1.40 -10.55
CA LEU A 34 -3.21 1.27 -10.64
C LEU A 34 -2.63 0.51 -9.43
N VAL A 35 -3.12 0.78 -8.22
CA VAL A 35 -2.71 0.06 -7.01
C VAL A 35 -3.09 -1.42 -7.10
N GLU A 36 -4.33 -1.73 -7.48
CA GLU A 36 -4.80 -3.11 -7.69
C GLU A 36 -3.97 -3.86 -8.74
N ASP A 37 -3.73 -3.24 -9.89
CA ASP A 37 -2.99 -3.87 -10.99
C ASP A 37 -1.50 -4.06 -10.65
N ALA A 38 -0.90 -3.12 -9.92
CA ALA A 38 0.46 -3.29 -9.40
C ALA A 38 0.55 -4.40 -8.36
N TRP A 39 -0.43 -4.48 -7.46
CA TRP A 39 -0.47 -5.54 -6.45
C TRP A 39 -0.54 -6.93 -7.08
N LYS A 40 -1.30 -7.10 -8.17
CA LYS A 40 -1.35 -8.38 -8.90
C LYS A 40 0.04 -8.85 -9.32
N LEU A 41 0.92 -7.95 -9.76
CA LEU A 41 2.30 -8.30 -10.15
C LEU A 41 3.12 -8.75 -8.93
N VAL A 42 3.01 -8.01 -7.82
CA VAL A 42 3.73 -8.31 -6.57
C VAL A 42 3.26 -9.63 -5.97
N ASN A 43 1.95 -9.88 -6.00
CA ASN A 43 1.35 -11.02 -5.35
C ASN A 43 1.56 -12.35 -6.12
N GLN A 44 2.07 -12.31 -7.36
CA GLN A 44 2.46 -13.51 -8.12
C GLN A 44 3.49 -14.37 -7.37
N ASP A 45 4.41 -13.74 -6.64
CA ASP A 45 5.31 -14.40 -5.69
C ASP A 45 5.17 -13.78 -4.30
N ALA A 46 3.96 -13.88 -3.72
CA ALA A 46 3.67 -13.36 -2.39
C ALA A 46 4.68 -13.85 -1.34
N LYS A 47 5.06 -15.13 -1.41
CA LYS A 47 6.00 -15.72 -0.45
C LYS A 47 7.40 -15.12 -0.57
N GLY A 48 7.97 -15.09 -1.78
CA GLY A 48 9.30 -14.53 -2.00
C GLY A 48 9.35 -13.04 -1.72
N ASN A 49 8.38 -12.29 -2.23
CA ASN A 49 8.30 -10.83 -2.05
C ASN A 49 8.04 -10.44 -0.60
N GLY A 50 7.19 -11.19 0.12
CA GLY A 50 6.96 -10.98 1.55
C GLY A 50 8.23 -11.22 2.39
N VAL A 51 9.00 -12.28 2.09
CA VAL A 51 10.29 -12.51 2.75
C VAL A 51 11.28 -11.40 2.40
N ALA A 52 11.37 -11.01 1.12
CA ALA A 52 12.25 -9.94 0.66
C ALA A 52 11.96 -8.61 1.37
N LEU A 53 10.68 -8.26 1.56
CA LEU A 53 10.24 -7.08 2.30
C LEU A 53 10.83 -7.04 3.72
N PHE A 54 10.67 -8.12 4.49
CA PHE A 54 11.21 -8.18 5.85
C PHE A 54 12.73 -8.27 5.90
N MET A 55 13.36 -8.96 4.96
CA MET A 55 14.82 -8.99 4.87
C MET A 55 15.38 -7.60 4.57
N ALA A 56 14.72 -6.82 3.71
CA ALA A 56 15.08 -5.43 3.46
C ALA A 56 14.89 -4.56 4.72
N LEU A 57 13.77 -4.72 5.43
CA LEU A 57 13.50 -4.04 6.70
C LEU A 57 14.58 -4.31 7.75
N PHE A 58 14.92 -5.57 8.01
CA PHE A 58 15.89 -5.91 9.04
C PHE A 58 17.34 -5.63 8.62
N LYS A 59 17.65 -5.59 7.33
CA LYS A 59 18.96 -5.10 6.85
C LYS A 59 19.11 -3.60 7.06
N ALA A 60 18.08 -2.82 6.73
CA ALA A 60 18.10 -1.37 6.88
C ALA A 60 17.98 -0.94 8.35
N TYR A 61 17.19 -1.67 9.14
CA TYR A 61 16.89 -1.36 10.54
C TYR A 61 16.97 -2.63 11.41
N PRO A 62 18.19 -3.11 11.75
CA PRO A 62 18.39 -4.38 12.45
C PRO A 62 17.71 -4.46 13.82
N HIS A 63 17.50 -3.32 14.49
CA HIS A 63 16.82 -3.26 15.77
C HIS A 63 15.36 -3.73 15.68
N TYR A 64 14.69 -3.54 14.54
CA TYR A 64 13.30 -3.98 14.37
C TYR A 64 13.15 -5.48 14.43
N GLN A 65 14.15 -6.28 14.03
CA GLN A 65 14.05 -7.74 14.15
C GLN A 65 13.83 -8.18 15.61
N LYS A 66 14.37 -7.43 16.58
CA LYS A 66 14.24 -7.73 18.01
C LYS A 66 12.82 -7.52 18.52
N GLU A 67 12.02 -6.68 17.85
CA GLU A 67 10.60 -6.44 18.15
C GLU A 67 9.69 -7.60 17.70
N PHE A 68 10.22 -8.60 17.00
CA PHE A 68 9.51 -9.82 16.62
C PHE A 68 10.03 -11.00 17.46
N PRO A 69 9.41 -11.33 18.61
CA PRO A 69 9.95 -12.32 19.55
C PRO A 69 10.25 -13.70 18.94
N SER A 70 9.45 -14.11 17.94
CA SER A 70 9.62 -15.39 17.24
C SER A 70 10.81 -15.41 16.28
N LEU A 71 11.31 -14.24 15.87
CA LEU A 71 12.39 -14.04 14.90
C LEU A 71 13.66 -13.45 15.53
N ALA A 72 13.55 -12.82 16.70
CA ALA A 72 14.62 -12.05 17.35
C ALA A 72 15.92 -12.83 17.61
N LYS A 73 15.83 -14.15 17.79
CA LYS A 73 16.98 -15.03 18.09
C LYS A 73 17.52 -15.76 16.85
N ILE A 74 16.93 -15.55 15.67
CA ILE A 74 17.36 -16.22 14.44
C ILE A 74 18.41 -15.33 13.75
N PRO A 75 19.59 -15.85 13.39
CA PRO A 75 20.57 -15.07 12.64
C PRO A 75 19.98 -14.55 11.32
N LEU A 76 20.31 -13.32 10.94
CA LEU A 76 19.79 -12.70 9.71
C LEU A 76 20.12 -13.53 8.45
N SER A 77 21.27 -14.21 8.43
CA SER A 77 21.68 -15.12 7.34
C SER A 77 20.78 -16.35 7.19
N GLU A 78 20.11 -16.78 8.25
CA GLU A 78 19.21 -17.94 8.28
C GLU A 78 17.74 -17.54 8.26
N LEU A 79 17.44 -16.26 8.48
CA LEU A 79 16.09 -15.77 8.67
C LEU A 79 15.24 -15.95 7.42
N ALA A 80 15.80 -15.72 6.23
CA ALA A 80 15.07 -15.80 4.96
C ALA A 80 14.50 -17.20 4.67
N THR A 81 15.13 -18.26 5.16
CA THR A 81 14.70 -19.66 4.94
C THR A 81 13.94 -20.22 6.15
N SER A 82 13.90 -19.50 7.27
CA SER A 82 13.15 -19.89 8.46
C SER A 82 11.66 -20.01 8.19
N LYS A 83 11.06 -21.13 8.60
CA LYS A 83 9.60 -21.34 8.50
C LYS A 83 8.81 -20.29 9.27
N LYS A 84 9.36 -19.76 10.38
CA LYS A 84 8.72 -18.69 11.16
C LYS A 84 8.66 -17.38 10.36
N MET A 85 9.76 -17.04 9.68
CA MET A 85 9.80 -15.84 8.82
C MET A 85 8.85 -15.99 7.64
N ILE A 86 8.92 -17.12 6.92
CA ILE A 86 8.06 -17.40 5.77
C ILE A 86 6.57 -17.31 6.17
N ALA A 87 6.18 -17.91 7.30
CA ALA A 87 4.81 -17.84 7.79
C ALA A 87 4.39 -16.40 8.11
N HIS A 88 5.22 -15.64 8.81
CA HIS A 88 4.91 -14.24 9.14
C HIS A 88 4.80 -13.35 7.89
N ALA A 89 5.74 -13.48 6.95
CA ALA A 89 5.73 -12.80 5.67
C ALA A 89 4.42 -13.08 4.91
N ASN A 90 4.03 -14.35 4.79
CA ASN A 90 2.77 -14.73 4.14
C ASN A 90 1.55 -14.07 4.81
N THR A 91 1.46 -14.10 6.14
CA THR A 91 0.35 -13.43 6.87
C THR A 91 0.25 -11.95 6.53
N VAL A 92 1.38 -11.26 6.39
CA VAL A 92 1.41 -9.84 6.03
C VAL A 92 0.97 -9.63 4.57
N MET A 93 1.44 -10.47 3.64
CA MET A 93 1.01 -10.39 2.24
C MET A 93 -0.49 -10.67 2.08
N TYR A 94 -1.07 -11.60 2.84
CA TYR A 94 -2.52 -11.78 2.90
C TYR A 94 -3.22 -10.55 3.44
N SER A 95 -2.72 -9.96 4.52
CA SER A 95 -3.30 -8.75 5.11
C SER A 95 -3.29 -7.57 4.13
N LEU A 96 -2.20 -7.40 3.39
CA LEU A 96 -2.08 -6.38 2.33
C LEU A 96 -3.04 -6.66 1.17
N THR A 97 -3.18 -7.93 0.76
CA THR A 97 -4.17 -8.32 -0.26
C THR A 97 -5.57 -7.93 0.18
N SER A 98 -5.96 -8.26 1.42
CA SER A 98 -7.28 -7.91 1.94
C SER A 98 -7.50 -6.40 1.97
N VAL A 99 -6.49 -5.60 2.36
CA VAL A 99 -6.59 -4.13 2.32
C VAL A 99 -6.82 -3.62 0.89
N ILE A 100 -6.09 -4.17 -0.09
CA ILE A 100 -6.18 -3.74 -1.49
C ILE A 100 -7.51 -4.14 -2.12
N ASP A 101 -8.01 -5.34 -1.83
CA ASP A 101 -9.30 -5.82 -2.31
C ASP A 101 -10.47 -4.96 -1.78
N ASN A 102 -10.29 -4.27 -0.64
CA ASN A 102 -11.32 -3.43 -0.01
C ASN A 102 -11.14 -1.92 -0.28
N LEU A 103 -10.27 -1.50 -1.22
CA LEU A 103 -10.13 -0.07 -1.58
C LEU A 103 -11.40 0.55 -2.20
N SER A 104 -12.40 -0.25 -2.55
CA SER A 104 -13.71 0.21 -3.03
C SER A 104 -14.81 0.20 -1.97
N ASP A 105 -14.51 -0.28 -0.76
CA ASP A 105 -15.41 -0.31 0.39
C ASP A 105 -14.74 0.41 1.58
N PRO A 106 -14.86 1.75 1.66
CA PRO A 106 -14.16 2.54 2.67
C PRO A 106 -14.55 2.20 4.11
N GLU A 107 -15.79 1.78 4.36
CA GLU A 107 -16.28 1.41 5.69
C GLU A 107 -15.62 0.11 6.16
N CYS A 108 -15.62 -0.93 5.31
CA CYS A 108 -14.92 -2.18 5.59
C CYS A 108 -13.42 -1.96 5.75
N LEU A 109 -12.82 -1.16 4.86
CA LEU A 109 -11.40 -0.82 4.89
C LEU A 109 -11.01 -0.13 6.20
N GLN A 110 -11.83 0.80 6.69
CA GLN A 110 -11.57 1.51 7.94
C GLN A 110 -11.51 0.54 9.13
N GLU A 111 -12.49 -0.35 9.27
CA GLU A 111 -12.52 -1.36 10.34
C GLU A 111 -11.32 -2.32 10.27
N MET A 112 -10.94 -2.73 9.05
CA MET A 112 -9.76 -3.56 8.84
C MET A 112 -8.48 -2.86 9.27
N LEU A 113 -8.29 -1.60 8.86
CA LEU A 113 -7.11 -0.81 9.22
C LEU A 113 -7.07 -0.52 10.72
N HIS A 114 -8.21 -0.28 11.35
CA HIS A 114 -8.31 -0.10 12.80
C HIS A 114 -7.83 -1.37 13.52
N LYS A 115 -8.34 -2.55 13.14
CA LYS A 115 -7.92 -3.84 13.70
C LYS A 115 -6.43 -4.13 13.47
N ILE A 116 -5.88 -3.78 12.31
CA ILE A 116 -4.44 -3.89 12.04
C ILE A 116 -3.66 -2.97 13.00
N GLY A 117 -4.12 -1.72 13.16
CA GLY A 117 -3.54 -0.74 14.07
C GLY A 117 -3.56 -1.21 15.54
N GLU A 118 -4.69 -1.66 16.05
CA GLU A 118 -4.83 -2.19 17.42
C GLU A 118 -3.88 -3.37 17.68
N ASN A 119 -3.79 -4.29 16.70
CA ASN A 119 -2.89 -5.42 16.78
C ASN A 119 -1.41 -5.00 16.91
N HIS A 120 -0.99 -3.97 16.19
CA HIS A 120 0.36 -3.43 16.29
C HIS A 120 0.55 -2.62 17.58
N GLY A 121 -0.43 -1.80 17.97
CA GLY A 121 -0.42 -1.05 19.22
C GLY A 121 -0.25 -1.94 20.46
N ARG A 122 -0.97 -3.08 20.52
CA ARG A 122 -0.82 -4.09 21.57
C ARG A 122 0.60 -4.66 21.68
N ARG A 123 1.34 -4.70 20.58
CA ARG A 123 2.72 -5.20 20.50
C ARG A 123 3.76 -4.11 20.78
N LYS A 124 3.32 -2.88 21.11
CA LYS A 124 4.17 -1.69 21.31
C LYS A 124 5.05 -1.37 20.11
N THR A 125 4.69 -1.84 18.91
CA THR A 125 5.31 -1.38 17.68
C THR A 125 4.77 0.03 17.45
N GLY A 126 5.60 1.05 17.69
CA GLY A 126 5.21 2.45 17.48
C GLY A 126 4.85 2.76 16.02
N GLN A 127 4.51 4.01 15.71
CA GLN A 127 4.17 4.44 14.35
C GLN A 127 5.36 4.38 13.37
N GLN A 128 6.58 4.51 13.89
CA GLN A 128 7.82 4.55 13.11
C GLN A 128 8.04 3.29 12.22
N PRO A 129 7.87 2.05 12.74
CA PRO A 129 7.89 0.83 11.92
C PRO A 129 6.97 0.86 10.69
N PHE A 130 5.78 1.46 10.78
CA PHE A 130 4.83 1.51 9.65
C PHE A 130 5.29 2.47 8.55
N LEU A 131 5.84 3.63 8.92
CA LEU A 131 6.39 4.61 7.96
C LEU A 131 7.60 4.03 7.23
N VAL A 132 8.46 3.34 7.98
CA VAL A 132 9.63 2.65 7.42
C VAL A 132 9.20 1.50 6.50
N GLN A 133 8.23 0.68 6.93
CA GLN A 133 7.71 -0.40 6.10
C GLN A 133 7.10 0.13 4.79
N GLY A 134 6.34 1.24 4.86
CA GLY A 134 5.79 1.91 3.68
C GLY A 134 6.87 2.37 2.70
N THR A 135 7.94 2.98 3.22
CA THR A 135 9.09 3.43 2.40
C THR A 135 9.81 2.25 1.71
N ILE A 136 9.98 1.13 2.42
CA ILE A 136 10.63 -0.06 1.86
C ILE A 136 9.73 -0.73 0.83
N GLN A 137 8.42 -0.78 1.09
CA GLN A 137 7.45 -1.28 0.12
C GLN A 137 7.47 -0.42 -1.14
N GLU A 138 7.47 0.90 -1.02
CA GLU A 138 7.62 1.82 -2.16
C GLU A 138 8.90 1.53 -2.95
N LYS A 139 10.05 1.40 -2.27
CA LYS A 139 11.32 1.10 -2.94
C LYS A 139 11.25 -0.22 -3.71
N LEU A 140 10.74 -1.29 -3.10
CA LEU A 140 10.57 -2.59 -3.75
C LEU A 140 9.59 -2.52 -4.93
N LEU A 141 8.52 -1.74 -4.81
CA LEU A 141 7.56 -1.52 -5.88
C LEU A 141 8.13 -0.67 -7.01
N SER A 142 8.97 0.32 -6.73
CA SER A 142 9.65 1.14 -7.73
C SER A 142 10.70 0.36 -8.52
N GLU A 143 11.34 -0.63 -7.86
CA GLU A 143 12.28 -1.55 -8.50
C GLU A 143 11.53 -2.61 -9.34
N GLY A 144 10.30 -2.97 -8.96
CA GLY A 144 9.46 -3.98 -9.65
C GLY A 144 8.47 -3.42 -10.68
N THR A 145 8.09 -2.14 -10.61
CA THR A 145 7.08 -1.52 -11.49
C THR A 145 7.56 -0.17 -12.05
N ARG A 146 7.36 0.03 -13.36
CA ARG A 146 7.86 1.17 -14.12
C ARG A 146 7.20 2.49 -13.68
N ASN A 147 7.89 3.23 -12.81
CA ASN A 147 7.82 4.65 -12.40
C ASN A 147 6.48 5.27 -11.93
N LYS A 148 5.32 5.04 -12.57
CA LYS A 148 4.08 5.80 -12.22
C LYS A 148 3.35 5.26 -10.98
N THR A 149 3.51 3.98 -10.70
CA THR A 149 2.88 3.33 -9.54
C THR A 149 3.57 3.73 -8.23
N GLY A 150 4.91 3.82 -8.23
CA GLY A 150 5.69 4.25 -7.06
C GLY A 150 5.30 5.65 -6.59
N GLU A 151 5.18 6.60 -7.52
CA GLU A 151 4.78 7.98 -7.23
C GLU A 151 3.37 8.09 -6.61
N THR A 152 2.43 7.25 -7.06
CA THR A 152 1.06 7.24 -6.53
C THR A 152 1.03 6.74 -5.08
N ILE A 153 1.79 5.68 -4.78
CA ILE A 153 1.89 5.12 -3.43
C ILE A 153 2.65 6.07 -2.50
N ALA A 154 3.71 6.73 -2.97
CA ALA A 154 4.44 7.76 -2.23
C ALA A 154 3.55 8.94 -1.80
N ARG A 155 2.63 9.36 -2.68
CA ARG A 155 1.65 10.42 -2.39
C ARG A 155 0.64 9.99 -1.33
N MET A 156 0.21 8.73 -1.31
CA MET A 156 -0.69 8.19 -0.28
C MET A 156 -0.06 8.30 1.13
N TYR A 157 1.21 7.96 1.28
CA TYR A 157 1.91 8.07 2.56
C TYR A 157 2.16 9.51 3.00
N SER A 158 2.44 10.41 2.06
CA SER A 158 2.73 11.82 2.36
C SER A 158 1.49 12.62 2.80
N THR A 159 0.32 12.30 2.26
CA THR A 159 -0.93 13.02 2.57
C THR A 159 -1.46 12.69 3.97
N ARG A 160 -1.11 11.51 4.50
CA ARG A 160 -1.54 11.04 5.83
C ARG A 160 -0.73 11.58 7.01
N ASN A 161 0.51 12.03 6.77
CA ASN A 161 1.38 12.59 7.82
C ASN A 161 1.31 14.13 7.92
N ALA A 162 0.41 14.75 7.16
CA ALA A 162 0.17 16.19 7.15
C ALA A 162 -1.04 16.63 8.01
N GLN A 163 -1.64 15.69 8.76
CA GLN A 163 -2.69 15.92 9.76
C GLN A 163 -2.24 15.33 11.09
#